data_AF-A0A2B7Y6I2-F1
#
_entry.id   AF-A0A2B7Y6I2-F1
#
_cell.length_a   1.000
_cell.length_b   1.000
_cell.length_c   1.000
_cell.angle_alpha   90.00
_cell.angle_beta   90.00
_cell.angle_gamma   90.00
#
_symmetry.space_group_name_H-M   'P 1'
#
loop_
_entity.id
_entity.type
_entity.pdbx_description
1 polymer ?
#
loop_
_entity_poly.entity_id
_entity_poly.type
_entity_poly.pdbx_seq_one_letter_code
_entity_poly.pdbx_strand_id
1 'polypeptide(L)'
;MLTWANAVMEAEEKEVSDPQSSTVNSLENPLQQIRLARCAHRPIVLGKTGYENSYGLGWFRHMLPSRYISSIGPNISLLLDPPVINQRGPPRLAIARWGSFGGFLSTFYTFPDTRSAIIVMANCNGAKGDPTGLIAQGLCQELYNMKPRIDLEAYARLAAYNSSLVWDELVQEWVRNRVPNTRCPLLDNFTGTYVNTGLDITIRVTKIAEHDAKHEPNPELLSFSVNSLPRQSAKLRHYHYDTWTFLPNSRDDAARKGMTGFFKLPRLLLSFIRNDSGRVFHLDWDLQVGSYEGLPLKFDYPVLPIRFLRAEG
;
A
#
# COMPACT_ATOMS: atom_id res chain seq x y z
N MET A 1 7.94 6.93 22.60
CA MET A 1 7.64 7.61 21.31
C MET A 1 7.69 9.15 21.41
N LEU A 2 7.07 9.80 22.40
CA LEU A 2 7.19 11.27 22.56
C LEU A 2 8.61 11.74 22.87
N THR A 3 9.36 11.02 23.73
CA THR A 3 10.79 11.28 23.98
C THR A 3 11.61 11.25 22.69
N TRP A 4 11.32 10.28 21.82
CA TRP A 4 11.97 10.16 20.52
C TRP A 4 11.60 11.33 19.58
N ALA A 5 10.33 11.74 19.55
CA ALA A 5 9.90 12.90 18.78
C ALA A 5 10.60 14.19 19.23
N ASN A 6 10.76 14.38 20.55
CA ASN A 6 11.51 15.52 21.09
C ASN A 6 12.99 15.46 20.67
N ALA A 7 13.64 14.30 20.82
CA ALA A 7 15.04 14.11 20.40
C ALA A 7 15.25 14.37 18.90
N VAL A 8 14.30 13.96 18.04
CA VAL A 8 14.32 14.25 16.60
C VAL A 8 14.26 15.75 16.33
N MET A 9 13.34 16.47 16.96
CA MET A 9 13.21 17.93 16.77
C MET A 9 14.41 18.69 17.37
N GLU A 10 14.97 18.23 18.49
CA GLU A 10 16.19 18.79 19.09
C GLU A 10 17.41 18.60 18.20
N ALA A 11 17.59 17.42 17.63
CA ALA A 11 18.67 17.15 16.69
C ALA A 11 18.52 18.01 15.41
N GLU A 12 17.30 18.14 14.88
CA GLU A 12 17.02 19.00 13.72
C GLU A 12 17.33 20.48 14.01
N GLU A 13 16.95 20.99 15.18
CA GLU A 13 17.26 22.37 15.60
C GLU A 13 18.77 22.58 15.80
N LYS A 14 19.46 21.62 16.43
CA LYS A 14 20.91 21.68 16.62
C LYS A 14 21.66 21.74 15.30
N GLU A 15 21.24 20.97 14.30
CA GLU A 15 21.84 21.00 12.94
C GLU A 15 21.61 22.33 12.20
N VAL A 16 20.58 23.10 12.59
CA VAL A 16 20.35 24.46 12.06
C VAL A 16 21.26 25.46 12.76
N SER A 17 21.37 25.39 14.09
CA SER A 17 22.20 26.31 14.88
C SER A 17 23.70 26.08 14.71
N ASP A 18 24.11 24.84 14.49
CA ASP A 18 25.50 24.45 14.27
C ASP A 18 25.60 23.45 13.09
N PRO A 19 25.77 23.94 11.85
CA PRO A 19 25.93 23.08 10.68
C PRO A 19 27.18 22.19 10.70
N GLN A 20 28.17 22.48 11.56
CA GLN A 20 29.34 21.61 11.72
C GLN A 20 29.05 20.43 12.65
N SER A 21 28.02 20.52 13.50
CA SER A 21 27.59 19.41 14.38
C SER A 21 27.18 18.14 13.60
N SER A 22 26.75 18.27 12.33
CA SER A 22 26.47 17.12 11.46
C SER A 22 27.72 16.39 10.94
N THR A 23 28.94 16.83 11.27
CA THR A 23 30.21 16.22 10.79
C THR A 23 31.06 15.55 11.87
N VAL A 24 30.67 15.61 13.15
CA VAL A 24 31.47 15.09 14.27
C VAL A 24 30.97 13.70 14.72
N ASN A 25 31.81 12.67 14.51
CA ASN A 25 31.69 11.26 14.94
C ASN A 25 30.33 10.55 14.72
N SER A 26 30.22 9.87 13.57
CA SER A 26 29.00 9.21 13.07
C SER A 26 28.51 7.97 13.81
N LEU A 27 29.21 7.51 14.85
CA LEU A 27 28.87 6.27 15.56
C LEU A 27 28.06 6.48 16.84
N GLU A 28 28.01 7.70 17.39
CA GLU A 28 27.43 7.94 18.72
C GLU A 28 26.01 8.53 18.68
N ASN A 29 25.61 9.19 17.59
CA ASN A 29 24.28 9.79 17.47
C ASN A 29 23.48 9.20 16.29
N PRO A 30 22.47 8.35 16.54
CA PRO A 30 21.64 7.76 15.47
C PRO A 30 20.73 8.77 14.76
N LEU A 31 20.65 10.02 15.24
CA LEU A 31 19.88 11.12 14.64
C LEU A 31 20.74 12.13 13.88
N GLN A 32 21.99 11.79 13.56
CA GLN A 32 22.81 12.64 12.70
C GLN A 32 22.20 12.75 11.29
N GLN A 33 22.29 13.93 10.68
CA GLN A 33 21.70 14.28 9.40
C GLN A 33 20.17 14.12 9.36
N ILE A 34 19.50 14.24 10.50
CA ILE A 34 18.04 14.11 10.56
C ILE A 34 17.34 15.21 9.74
N ARG A 35 17.97 16.39 9.61
CA ARG A 35 17.48 17.45 8.72
C ARG A 35 17.54 17.03 7.26
N LEU A 36 18.59 16.33 6.84
CA LEU A 36 18.65 15.75 5.49
C LEU A 36 17.53 14.73 5.32
N ALA A 37 17.30 13.85 6.29
CA ALA A 37 16.23 12.87 6.18
C ALA A 37 14.83 13.51 6.11
N ARG A 38 14.61 14.62 6.84
CA ARG A 38 13.30 15.26 6.97
C ARG A 38 13.10 16.45 6.04
N CYS A 39 14.06 16.85 5.21
CA CYS A 39 13.88 17.95 4.26
C CYS A 39 13.10 17.52 3.00
N ALA A 40 12.66 18.48 2.20
CA ALA A 40 11.95 18.21 0.96
C ALA A 40 12.91 17.66 -0.11
N HIS A 41 12.80 16.37 -0.42
CA HIS A 41 13.57 15.74 -1.51
C HIS A 41 12.78 15.65 -2.80
N ARG A 42 11.47 15.35 -2.69
CA ARG A 42 10.59 15.14 -3.84
C ARG A 42 9.23 15.79 -3.61
N PRO A 43 8.73 16.65 -4.51
CA PRO A 43 7.35 17.09 -4.45
C PRO A 43 6.41 15.89 -4.70
N ILE A 44 5.40 15.72 -3.84
CA ILE A 44 4.36 14.68 -4.03
C ILE A 44 3.28 15.23 -4.95
N VAL A 45 2.72 16.39 -4.59
CA VAL A 45 1.84 17.18 -5.44
C VAL A 45 2.07 18.66 -5.13
N LEU A 46 2.17 19.51 -6.14
CA LEU A 46 2.05 20.95 -5.92
C LEU A 46 0.56 21.26 -5.74
N GLY A 47 0.14 21.50 -4.50
CA GLY A 47 -1.24 21.87 -4.19
C GLY A 47 -1.64 23.14 -4.95
N LYS A 48 -2.93 23.27 -5.31
CA LYS A 48 -3.45 24.49 -5.98
C LYS A 48 -3.19 25.78 -5.19
N THR A 49 -2.97 25.66 -3.88
CA THR A 49 -2.66 26.76 -2.97
C THR A 49 -1.19 27.16 -2.93
N GLY A 50 -0.29 26.43 -3.61
CA GLY A 50 1.16 26.62 -3.52
C GLY A 50 1.79 26.08 -2.22
N TYR A 51 1.00 25.49 -1.33
CA TYR A 51 1.49 24.91 -0.09
C TYR A 51 2.27 23.61 -0.28
N GLU A 52 3.37 23.48 0.46
CA GLU A 52 4.28 22.34 0.39
C GLU A 52 3.54 21.03 0.65
N ASN A 53 3.68 20.08 -0.27
CA ASN A 53 3.42 18.67 -0.05
C ASN A 53 4.56 17.89 -0.68
N SER A 54 5.52 17.47 0.15
CA SER A 54 6.76 16.85 -0.29
C SER A 54 7.08 15.60 0.53
N TYR A 55 8.02 14.82 0.04
CA TYR A 55 8.55 13.63 0.69
C TYR A 55 10.06 13.81 0.90
N GLY A 56 10.55 13.35 2.05
CA GLY A 56 11.97 13.28 2.36
C GLY A 56 12.30 11.99 3.10
N LEU A 57 13.17 11.15 2.53
CA LEU A 57 13.75 9.92 3.11
C LEU A 57 12.93 9.24 4.24
N GLY A 58 11.65 8.93 3.98
CA GLY A 58 10.74 8.25 4.90
C GLY A 58 9.65 9.13 5.51
N TRP A 59 9.77 10.45 5.42
CA TRP A 59 8.90 11.47 6.00
C TRP A 59 8.08 12.19 4.95
N PHE A 60 6.82 12.44 5.28
CA PHE A 60 5.93 13.27 4.49
C PHE A 60 5.88 14.66 5.11
N ARG A 61 5.87 15.69 4.28
CA ARG A 61 5.86 17.08 4.71
C ARG A 61 4.63 17.75 4.13
N HIS A 62 3.79 18.29 4.99
CA HIS A 62 2.54 18.92 4.61
C HIS A 62 2.40 20.28 5.27
N MET A 63 2.28 21.32 4.47
CA MET A 63 1.90 22.64 4.96
C MET A 63 0.37 22.70 5.08
N LEU A 64 -0.14 22.78 6.30
CA LEU A 64 -1.57 22.92 6.59
C LEU A 64 -2.07 24.33 6.29
N PRO A 65 -3.34 24.52 5.87
CA PRO A 65 -4.33 23.50 5.53
C PRO A 65 -3.92 22.64 4.33
N SER A 66 -4.05 21.31 4.46
CA SER A 66 -3.76 20.37 3.39
C SER A 66 -4.71 19.19 3.42
N ARG A 67 -5.25 18.84 2.25
CA ARG A 67 -5.99 17.59 2.02
C ARG A 67 -5.10 16.35 2.05
N TYR A 68 -3.78 16.55 2.05
CA TYR A 68 -2.81 15.48 1.91
C TYR A 68 -2.26 14.92 3.22
N ILE A 69 -2.56 15.55 4.38
CA ILE A 69 -2.04 15.08 5.67
C ILE A 69 -2.54 13.66 6.03
N SER A 70 -3.70 13.26 5.52
CA SER A 70 -4.25 11.90 5.65
C SER A 70 -3.94 10.99 4.47
N SER A 71 -3.23 11.50 3.44
CA SER A 71 -2.98 10.77 2.19
C SER A 71 -1.99 9.62 2.33
N ILE A 72 -1.37 9.50 3.50
CA ILE A 72 -0.25 8.61 3.75
C ILE A 72 -0.74 7.20 4.14
N GLY A 73 -2.06 6.98 4.25
CA GLY A 73 -2.68 5.71 4.62
C GLY A 73 -3.96 5.40 3.83
N PRO A 74 -4.68 4.30 4.18
CA PRO A 74 -5.88 3.80 3.50
C PRO A 74 -6.94 4.83 3.14
N ASN A 75 -7.05 5.90 3.91
CA ASN A 75 -8.04 6.94 3.67
C ASN A 75 -7.86 7.62 2.31
N ILE A 76 -6.67 7.64 1.69
CA ILE A 76 -6.51 8.26 0.36
C ILE A 76 -7.33 7.58 -0.73
N SER A 77 -7.47 6.26 -0.67
CA SER A 77 -8.23 5.49 -1.66
C SER A 77 -9.70 5.35 -1.27
N LEU A 78 -10.03 5.60 -0.01
CA LEU A 78 -11.39 5.48 0.52
C LEU A 78 -12.14 6.81 0.61
N LEU A 79 -11.45 7.95 0.58
CA LEU A 79 -12.04 9.29 0.66
C LEU A 79 -11.62 10.11 -0.56
N LEU A 80 -12.52 10.25 -1.54
CA LEU A 80 -12.29 11.05 -2.74
C LEU A 80 -12.02 12.53 -2.41
N ASP A 81 -12.71 13.04 -1.38
CA ASP A 81 -12.49 14.38 -0.81
C ASP A 81 -12.11 14.23 0.67
N PRO A 82 -10.80 14.07 0.99
CA PRO A 82 -10.36 13.87 2.36
C PRO A 82 -10.48 15.16 3.19
N PRO A 83 -10.58 15.05 4.53
CA PRO A 83 -10.75 16.21 5.40
C PRO A 83 -9.59 17.20 5.28
N VAL A 84 -9.91 18.49 5.33
CA VAL A 84 -8.93 19.58 5.35
C VAL A 84 -9.08 20.36 6.64
N ILE A 85 -8.17 20.15 7.58
CA ILE A 85 -8.09 20.91 8.84
C ILE A 85 -7.35 22.24 8.65
N ASN A 86 -7.50 23.17 9.61
CA ASN A 86 -6.79 24.46 9.65
C ASN A 86 -7.13 25.45 8.52
N GLN A 87 -8.31 25.37 7.90
CA GLN A 87 -8.64 26.18 6.71
C GLN A 87 -8.61 27.70 6.94
N ARG A 88 -8.84 28.16 8.18
CA ARG A 88 -8.82 29.59 8.57
C ARG A 88 -7.66 29.94 9.50
N GLY A 89 -6.75 29.00 9.74
CA GLY A 89 -5.59 29.23 10.61
C GLY A 89 -4.35 29.62 9.82
N PRO A 90 -3.28 30.06 10.52
CA PRO A 90 -1.99 30.33 9.88
C PRO A 90 -1.41 29.03 9.30
N PRO A 91 -0.62 29.11 8.22
CA PRO A 91 0.06 27.94 7.67
C PRO A 91 0.92 27.24 8.72
N ARG A 92 0.93 25.90 8.70
CA ARG A 92 1.70 25.12 9.67
C ARG A 92 2.32 23.89 9.02
N LEU A 93 3.63 23.76 9.12
CA LEU A 93 4.33 22.57 8.64
C LEU A 93 4.08 21.39 9.60
N ALA A 94 3.48 20.33 9.06
CA ALA A 94 3.38 19.02 9.68
C ALA A 94 4.36 18.06 8.99
N ILE A 95 5.30 17.51 9.76
CA ILE A 95 6.17 16.42 9.28
C ILE A 95 5.61 15.11 9.83
N ALA A 96 5.16 14.27 8.91
CA ALA A 96 4.26 13.16 9.15
C ALA A 96 4.87 11.81 8.72
N ARG A 97 4.48 10.77 9.44
CA ARG A 97 4.68 9.37 9.05
C ARG A 97 3.41 8.58 9.35
N TRP A 98 3.06 7.69 8.44
CA TRP A 98 2.10 6.62 8.67
C TRP A 98 2.80 5.27 8.60
N GLY A 99 2.34 4.32 9.43
CA GLY A 99 2.84 2.96 9.45
C GLY A 99 1.68 1.96 9.54
N SER A 100 1.87 0.82 8.88
CA SER A 100 0.98 -0.33 8.98
C SER A 100 1.82 -1.60 9.04
N PHE A 101 1.51 -2.46 10.00
CA PHE A 101 2.10 -3.79 10.12
C PHE A 101 1.01 -4.73 10.62
N GLY A 102 0.86 -5.92 10.02
CA GLY A 102 -0.31 -6.82 10.17
C GLY A 102 -1.12 -6.70 11.49
N GLY A 103 -2.22 -5.94 11.44
CA GLY A 103 -3.11 -5.73 12.60
C GLY A 103 -2.82 -4.49 13.44
N PHE A 104 -1.86 -3.65 13.05
CA PHE A 104 -1.46 -2.42 13.73
C PHE A 104 -1.36 -1.26 12.75
N LEU A 105 -1.81 -0.09 13.19
CA LEU A 105 -1.69 1.18 12.50
C LEU A 105 -0.99 2.19 13.40
N SER A 106 -0.22 3.08 12.80
CA SER A 106 0.37 4.21 13.49
C SER A 106 0.35 5.47 12.62
N THR A 107 0.12 6.60 13.28
CA THR A 107 0.29 7.93 12.72
C THR A 107 1.14 8.75 13.66
N PHE A 108 2.13 9.43 13.10
CA PHE A 108 3.09 10.24 13.82
C PHE A 108 3.21 11.59 13.13
N TYR A 109 2.90 12.67 13.83
CA TYR A 109 3.04 14.05 13.37
C TYR A 109 3.99 14.81 14.30
N THR A 110 4.86 15.60 13.70
CA THR A 110 5.72 16.57 14.40
C THR A 110 5.52 17.96 13.80
N PHE A 111 5.58 18.97 14.66
CA PHE A 111 5.42 20.37 14.33
C PHE A 111 6.63 21.13 14.88
N PRO A 112 7.69 21.28 14.07
CA PRO A 112 8.95 21.87 14.53
C PRO A 112 8.77 23.24 15.18
N ASP A 113 7.99 24.12 14.56
CA ASP A 113 7.77 25.51 15.02
C ASP A 113 7.24 25.61 16.46
N THR A 114 6.49 24.61 16.93
CA THR A 114 5.90 24.59 18.28
C THR A 114 6.49 23.50 19.17
N ARG A 115 7.53 22.79 18.68
CA ARG A 115 8.17 21.66 19.36
C ARG A 115 7.17 20.65 19.93
N SER A 116 6.15 20.33 19.15
CA SER A 116 5.07 19.45 19.58
C SER A 116 4.91 18.26 18.64
N ALA A 117 4.38 17.17 19.19
CA ALA A 117 4.17 15.93 18.46
C ALA A 117 2.82 15.31 18.81
N ILE A 118 2.22 14.64 17.84
CA ILE A 118 0.99 13.86 17.99
C ILE A 118 1.30 12.44 17.50
N ILE A 119 1.00 11.45 18.34
CA ILE A 119 1.31 10.05 18.06
C ILE A 119 0.06 9.24 18.40
N VAL A 120 -0.47 8.54 17.40
CA VAL A 120 -1.64 7.68 17.55
C VAL A 120 -1.27 6.30 17.07
N MET A 121 -1.57 5.28 17.88
CA MET A 121 -1.33 3.88 17.57
C MET A 121 -2.62 3.10 17.84
N ALA A 122 -2.96 2.17 16.94
CA ALA A 122 -4.13 1.33 17.09
C ALA A 122 -3.78 -0.13 16.76
N ASN A 123 -4.35 -1.06 17.53
CA ASN A 123 -4.29 -2.50 17.32
C ASN A 123 -5.46 -2.96 16.41
N CYS A 124 -5.60 -2.31 15.26
CA CYS A 124 -6.57 -2.67 14.24
C CYS A 124 -5.91 -2.72 12.87
N ASN A 125 -6.52 -3.46 11.94
CA ASN A 125 -6.10 -3.42 10.55
C ASN A 125 -6.73 -2.22 9.81
N GLY A 126 -6.04 -1.72 8.79
CA GLY A 126 -6.55 -0.64 7.93
C GLY A 126 -7.67 -1.05 6.97
N ALA A 127 -8.28 -2.22 7.14
CA ALA A 127 -9.23 -2.73 6.16
C ALA A 127 -10.49 -1.87 6.07
N LYS A 128 -10.91 -1.22 7.18
CA LYS A 128 -12.07 -0.30 7.23
C LYS A 128 -11.69 1.19 7.20
N GLY A 129 -10.50 1.50 6.70
CA GLY A 129 -9.91 2.83 6.75
C GLY A 129 -8.84 2.98 7.82
N ASP A 130 -8.31 4.20 7.93
CA ASP A 130 -7.24 4.56 8.85
C ASP A 130 -7.76 5.46 9.99
N PRO A 131 -8.10 4.89 11.16
CA PRO A 131 -8.51 5.68 12.31
C PRO A 131 -7.36 6.47 12.92
N THR A 132 -6.10 6.03 12.81
CA THR A 132 -4.99 6.75 13.46
C THR A 132 -4.74 8.09 12.80
N GLY A 133 -4.87 8.16 11.46
CA GLY A 133 -4.79 9.42 10.71
C GLY A 133 -5.93 10.39 11.02
N LEU A 134 -7.16 9.90 11.22
CA LEU A 134 -8.30 10.77 11.57
C LEU A 134 -8.22 11.26 13.01
N ILE A 135 -7.90 10.39 13.97
CA ILE A 135 -7.72 10.79 15.38
C ILE A 135 -6.59 11.80 15.51
N ALA A 136 -5.45 11.58 14.82
CA ALA A 136 -4.32 12.50 14.87
C ALA A 136 -4.71 13.90 14.39
N GLN A 137 -5.54 14.01 13.34
CA GLN A 137 -6.08 15.29 12.92
C GLN A 137 -7.05 15.90 13.93
N GLY A 138 -7.88 15.10 14.60
CA GLY A 138 -8.73 15.57 15.70
C GLY A 138 -7.89 16.22 16.81
N LEU A 139 -6.81 15.55 17.21
CA LEU A 139 -5.84 16.07 18.16
C LEU A 139 -5.13 17.34 17.65
N CYS A 140 -4.81 17.44 16.36
CA CYS A 140 -4.27 18.67 15.77
C CYS A 140 -5.25 19.84 15.93
N GLN A 141 -6.54 19.60 15.68
CA GLN A 141 -7.55 20.63 15.83
C GLN A 141 -7.61 21.12 17.28
N GLU A 142 -7.53 20.22 18.26
CA GLU A 142 -7.52 20.60 19.68
C GLU A 142 -6.23 21.32 20.09
N LEU A 143 -5.07 20.76 19.75
CA LEU A 143 -3.76 21.29 20.13
C LEU A 143 -3.54 22.74 19.66
N TYR A 144 -4.07 23.08 18.48
CA TYR A 144 -3.89 24.41 17.87
C TYR A 144 -5.17 25.24 17.79
N ASN A 145 -6.27 24.79 18.42
CA ASN A 145 -7.59 25.42 18.34
C ASN A 145 -8.00 25.78 16.89
N MET A 146 -7.79 24.84 15.96
CA MET A 146 -7.99 25.07 14.53
C MET A 146 -9.46 25.38 14.21
N LYS A 147 -9.67 26.23 13.20
CA LYS A 147 -11.00 26.59 12.68
C LYS A 147 -11.07 26.43 11.15
N PRO A 148 -12.23 26.02 10.61
CA PRO A 148 -13.39 25.49 11.33
C PRO A 148 -13.08 24.12 11.96
N ARG A 149 -13.90 23.69 12.93
CA ARG A 149 -13.85 22.32 13.45
C ARG A 149 -14.45 21.39 12.40
N ILE A 150 -13.67 20.43 11.94
CA ILE A 150 -14.06 19.40 10.99
C ILE A 150 -14.56 18.18 11.75
N ASP A 151 -15.73 17.68 11.37
CA ASP A 151 -16.30 16.43 11.87
C ASP A 151 -15.59 15.23 11.23
N LEU A 152 -14.56 14.75 11.91
CA LEU A 152 -13.75 13.61 11.45
C LEU A 152 -14.44 12.27 11.66
N GLU A 153 -15.50 12.19 12.48
CA GLU A 153 -16.28 10.98 12.67
C GLU A 153 -17.11 10.66 11.43
N ALA A 154 -17.70 11.69 10.80
CA ALA A 154 -18.39 11.54 9.52
C ALA A 154 -17.45 10.94 8.45
N TYR A 155 -16.21 11.42 8.36
CA TYR A 155 -15.21 10.85 7.45
C TYR A 155 -14.83 9.41 7.81
N ALA A 156 -14.75 9.06 9.09
CA ALA A 156 -14.49 7.68 9.51
C ALA A 156 -15.61 6.73 9.07
N ARG A 157 -16.88 7.13 9.26
CA ARG A 157 -18.04 6.35 8.80
C ARG A 157 -18.06 6.21 7.28
N LEU A 158 -17.75 7.28 6.55
CA LEU A 158 -17.68 7.25 5.09
C LEU A 158 -16.56 6.34 4.59
N ALA A 159 -15.37 6.40 5.17
CA ALA A 159 -14.25 5.52 4.81
C ALA A 159 -14.60 4.04 5.07
N ALA A 160 -15.24 3.74 6.20
CA ALA A 160 -15.69 2.39 6.52
C ALA A 160 -16.77 1.88 5.54
N TYR A 161 -17.72 2.75 5.16
CA TYR A 161 -18.72 2.44 4.14
C TYR A 161 -18.08 2.15 2.78
N ASN A 162 -17.22 3.04 2.29
CA ASN A 162 -16.54 2.86 1.00
C ASN A 162 -15.67 1.59 0.98
N SER A 163 -14.99 1.29 2.08
CA SER A 163 -14.24 0.03 2.25
C SER A 163 -15.13 -1.21 2.09
N SER A 164 -16.38 -1.15 2.57
CA SER A 164 -17.31 -2.28 2.45
C SER A 164 -17.67 -2.61 1.00
N LEU A 165 -17.64 -1.60 0.11
CA LEU A 165 -17.97 -1.75 -1.31
C LEU A 165 -16.82 -2.38 -2.12
N VAL A 166 -15.57 -2.26 -1.66
CA VAL A 166 -14.37 -2.69 -2.41
C VAL A 166 -14.42 -4.16 -2.82
N TRP A 167 -14.93 -5.04 -1.94
CA TRP A 167 -15.01 -6.47 -2.24
C TRP A 167 -16.05 -6.76 -3.33
N ASP A 168 -17.23 -6.15 -3.21
CA ASP A 168 -18.31 -6.37 -4.17
C ASP A 168 -17.94 -5.80 -5.54
N GLU A 169 -17.30 -4.63 -5.59
CA GLU A 169 -16.75 -4.06 -6.82
C GLU A 169 -15.71 -4.99 -7.47
N LEU A 170 -14.78 -5.55 -6.67
CA LEU A 170 -13.79 -6.52 -7.16
C LEU A 170 -14.45 -7.77 -7.73
N VAL A 171 -15.47 -8.32 -7.06
CA VAL A 171 -16.19 -9.51 -7.54
C VAL A 171 -16.96 -9.19 -8.82
N GLN A 172 -17.62 -8.03 -8.90
CA GLN A 172 -18.30 -7.58 -10.12
C GLN A 172 -17.31 -7.40 -11.27
N GLU A 173 -16.15 -6.80 -11.02
CA GLU A 173 -15.06 -6.64 -12.00
C GLU A 173 -14.56 -8.02 -12.48
N TRP A 174 -14.37 -8.95 -11.55
CA TRP A 174 -13.97 -10.33 -11.85
C TRP A 174 -15.01 -11.06 -12.71
N VAL A 175 -16.31 -10.94 -12.42
CA VAL A 175 -17.35 -11.54 -13.26
C VAL A 175 -17.36 -10.90 -14.65
N ARG A 176 -17.31 -9.56 -14.71
CA ARG A 176 -17.42 -8.79 -15.97
C ARG A 176 -16.26 -9.06 -16.93
N ASN A 177 -15.04 -9.19 -16.40
CA ASN A 177 -13.85 -9.42 -17.21
C ASN A 177 -13.61 -10.91 -17.52
N ARG A 178 -14.46 -11.82 -17.01
CA ARG A 178 -14.34 -13.25 -17.29
C ARG A 178 -14.98 -13.59 -18.63
N VAL A 179 -14.27 -14.34 -19.47
CA VAL A 179 -14.88 -14.99 -20.63
C VAL A 179 -15.47 -16.33 -20.18
N PRO A 180 -16.81 -16.52 -20.25
CA PRO A 180 -17.43 -17.77 -19.80
C PRO A 180 -17.10 -18.92 -20.75
N ASN A 181 -17.17 -20.16 -20.24
CA ASN A 181 -17.09 -21.41 -21.00
C ASN A 181 -15.79 -21.60 -21.82
N THR A 182 -14.71 -20.88 -21.50
CA THR A 182 -13.41 -21.19 -22.09
C THR A 182 -12.92 -22.55 -21.61
N ARG A 183 -12.35 -23.34 -22.52
CA ARG A 183 -11.78 -24.65 -22.18
C ARG A 183 -10.54 -24.47 -21.30
N CYS A 184 -10.48 -25.19 -20.18
CA CYS A 184 -9.27 -25.29 -19.38
C CYS A 184 -8.16 -25.99 -20.20
N PRO A 185 -7.00 -25.36 -20.43
CA PRO A 185 -5.89 -26.01 -21.11
C PRO A 185 -5.26 -27.12 -20.24
N LEU A 186 -4.41 -27.96 -20.85
CA LEU A 186 -3.68 -29.01 -20.13
C LEU A 186 -2.83 -28.40 -19.02
N LEU A 187 -2.97 -28.91 -17.80
CA LEU A 187 -2.32 -28.38 -16.61
C LEU A 187 -0.78 -28.39 -16.72
N ASP A 188 -0.21 -29.39 -17.40
CA ASP A 188 1.24 -29.53 -17.65
C ASP A 188 1.84 -28.35 -18.43
N ASN A 189 1.02 -27.65 -19.20
CA ASN A 189 1.49 -26.47 -19.92
C ASN A 189 1.95 -25.36 -18.96
N PHE A 190 1.35 -25.29 -17.77
CA PHE A 190 1.57 -24.22 -16.79
C PHE A 190 2.51 -24.64 -15.65
N THR A 191 2.68 -25.93 -15.39
CA THR A 191 3.56 -26.41 -14.31
C THR A 191 5.02 -26.12 -14.60
N GLY A 192 5.76 -25.73 -13.58
CA GLY A 192 7.19 -25.43 -13.71
C GLY A 192 7.63 -24.32 -12.78
N THR A 193 8.85 -23.86 -13.01
CA THR A 193 9.47 -22.78 -12.24
C THR A 193 9.57 -21.55 -13.14
N TYR A 194 9.12 -20.41 -12.63
CA TYR A 194 9.16 -19.12 -13.30
C TYR A 194 10.01 -18.16 -12.47
N VAL A 195 10.98 -17.50 -13.08
CA VAL A 195 12.01 -16.72 -12.38
C VAL A 195 12.02 -15.28 -12.88
N ASN A 196 12.07 -14.34 -11.95
CA ASN A 196 12.45 -12.97 -12.21
C ASN A 196 13.78 -12.70 -11.49
N THR A 197 14.87 -12.65 -12.25
CA THR A 197 16.23 -12.46 -11.73
C THR A 197 16.47 -11.05 -11.20
N GLY A 198 15.77 -10.04 -11.73
CA GLY A 198 15.89 -8.65 -11.28
C GLY A 198 15.35 -8.42 -9.86
N LEU A 199 14.33 -9.19 -9.46
CA LEU A 199 13.72 -9.12 -8.14
C LEU A 199 14.15 -10.24 -7.20
N ASP A 200 14.92 -11.21 -7.71
CA ASP A 200 15.26 -12.45 -7.00
C ASP A 200 14.00 -13.19 -6.48
N ILE A 201 12.99 -13.27 -7.36
CA ILE A 201 11.72 -13.95 -7.05
C ILE A 201 11.53 -15.13 -8.00
N THR A 202 11.20 -16.27 -7.41
CA THR A 202 10.82 -17.51 -8.09
C THR A 202 9.38 -17.88 -7.78
N ILE A 203 8.60 -18.25 -8.79
CA ILE A 203 7.25 -18.77 -8.67
C ILE A 203 7.26 -20.21 -9.15
N ARG A 204 6.95 -21.15 -8.26
CA ARG A 204 6.82 -22.57 -8.61
C ARG A 204 5.35 -22.93 -8.73
N VAL A 205 4.93 -23.42 -9.89
CA VAL A 205 3.55 -23.84 -10.18
C VAL A 205 3.48 -25.36 -10.25
N THR A 206 2.58 -25.97 -9.49
CA THR A 206 2.39 -27.42 -9.40
C THR A 206 0.92 -27.80 -9.53
N LYS A 207 0.64 -29.04 -9.95
CA LYS A 207 -0.72 -29.59 -9.91
C LYS A 207 -1.13 -29.87 -8.47
N ILE A 208 -2.42 -29.69 -8.19
CA ILE A 208 -3.05 -30.23 -6.99
C ILE A 208 -3.39 -31.71 -7.27
N ALA A 209 -3.16 -32.58 -6.29
CA ALA A 209 -3.45 -34.00 -6.45
C ALA A 209 -4.97 -34.23 -6.62
N GLU A 210 -5.37 -35.22 -7.40
CA GLU A 210 -6.80 -35.45 -7.72
C GLU A 210 -7.68 -35.65 -6.49
N HIS A 211 -7.15 -36.29 -5.44
CA HIS A 211 -7.88 -36.49 -4.18
C HIS A 211 -8.08 -35.19 -3.36
N ASP A 212 -7.26 -34.17 -3.61
CA ASP A 212 -7.34 -32.86 -2.97
C ASP A 212 -8.17 -31.85 -3.80
N ALA A 213 -8.47 -32.20 -5.05
CA ALA A 213 -9.27 -31.37 -5.94
C ALA A 213 -10.75 -31.46 -5.54
N LYS A 214 -11.34 -30.33 -5.17
CA LYS A 214 -12.77 -30.28 -4.84
C LYS A 214 -13.62 -30.52 -6.09
N HIS A 215 -14.68 -31.31 -6.00
CA HIS A 215 -15.66 -31.50 -7.07
C HIS A 215 -16.68 -30.34 -7.12
N GLU A 216 -16.20 -29.14 -7.40
CA GLU A 216 -17.00 -27.92 -7.54
C GLU A 216 -16.96 -27.41 -9.00
N PRO A 217 -17.89 -26.54 -9.44
CA PRO A 217 -17.95 -26.07 -10.84
C PRO A 217 -16.69 -25.33 -11.33
N ASN A 218 -15.87 -24.79 -10.41
CA ASN A 218 -14.58 -24.17 -10.72
C ASN A 218 -13.52 -24.62 -9.70
N PRO A 219 -12.96 -25.82 -9.86
CA PRO A 219 -12.10 -26.43 -8.88
C PRO A 219 -10.71 -25.77 -8.84
N GLU A 220 -10.05 -25.90 -7.69
CA GLU A 220 -8.63 -25.58 -7.55
C GLU A 220 -7.82 -26.71 -8.20
N LEU A 221 -7.08 -26.43 -9.27
CA LEU A 221 -6.36 -27.46 -10.05
C LEU A 221 -4.84 -27.28 -9.99
N LEU A 222 -4.38 -26.05 -9.80
CA LEU A 222 -2.97 -25.71 -9.66
C LEU A 222 -2.73 -25.05 -8.30
N SER A 223 -1.49 -25.04 -7.86
CA SER A 223 -1.02 -24.21 -6.75
C SER A 223 0.27 -23.51 -7.17
N PHE A 224 0.52 -22.34 -6.60
CA PHE A 224 1.83 -21.71 -6.72
C PHE A 224 2.45 -21.44 -5.35
N SER A 225 3.78 -21.39 -5.30
CA SER A 225 4.53 -20.88 -4.16
C SER A 225 5.59 -19.88 -4.60
N VAL A 226 5.77 -18.84 -3.80
CA VAL A 226 6.82 -17.82 -3.98
C VAL A 226 8.07 -18.27 -3.22
N ASN A 227 9.22 -18.26 -3.89
CA ASN A 227 10.54 -18.65 -3.35
C ASN A 227 10.54 -20.02 -2.65
N SER A 228 9.69 -20.95 -3.13
CA SER A 228 9.48 -22.26 -2.51
C SER A 228 9.07 -22.21 -1.03
N LEU A 229 8.55 -21.08 -0.56
CA LEU A 229 8.10 -20.91 0.82
C LEU A 229 6.67 -21.41 0.98
N PRO A 230 6.40 -22.43 1.83
CA PRO A 230 5.05 -22.97 1.99
C PRO A 230 4.04 -21.94 2.48
N ARG A 231 4.48 -20.97 3.29
CA ARG A 231 3.64 -19.88 3.81
C ARG A 231 3.29 -18.81 2.78
N GLN A 232 3.96 -18.81 1.62
CA GLN A 232 3.70 -17.89 0.51
C GLN A 232 3.14 -18.68 -0.68
N SER A 233 2.08 -19.44 -0.42
CA SER A 233 1.41 -20.27 -1.42
C SER A 233 -0.07 -19.95 -1.53
N ALA A 234 -0.62 -20.17 -2.72
CA ALA A 234 -2.05 -20.11 -2.95
C ALA A 234 -2.47 -21.11 -4.01
N LYS A 235 -3.75 -21.48 -3.97
CA LYS A 235 -4.39 -22.37 -4.92
C LYS A 235 -5.01 -21.57 -6.05
N LEU A 236 -4.94 -22.12 -7.26
CA LEU A 236 -5.33 -21.49 -8.50
C LEU A 236 -6.52 -22.22 -9.12
N ARG A 237 -7.49 -21.43 -9.55
CA ARG A 237 -8.66 -21.84 -10.32
C ARG A 237 -8.55 -21.29 -11.74
N HIS A 238 -9.12 -22.00 -12.70
CA HIS A 238 -9.16 -21.52 -14.08
C HIS A 238 -10.05 -20.27 -14.17
N TYR A 239 -9.51 -19.17 -14.71
CA TYR A 239 -10.28 -17.95 -14.90
C TYR A 239 -10.83 -17.90 -16.32
N HIS A 240 -9.93 -17.80 -17.31
CA HIS A 240 -10.22 -18.00 -18.72
C HIS A 240 -8.91 -18.21 -19.50
N TYR A 241 -8.98 -18.85 -20.67
CA TYR A 241 -7.81 -19.07 -21.54
C TYR A 241 -6.57 -19.58 -20.76
N ASP A 242 -5.43 -18.87 -20.87
CA ASP A 242 -4.19 -19.11 -20.13
C ASP A 242 -4.05 -18.23 -18.87
N THR A 243 -5.16 -17.73 -18.33
CA THR A 243 -5.20 -16.94 -17.09
C THR A 243 -5.81 -17.74 -15.94
N TRP A 244 -5.14 -17.69 -14.80
CA TRP A 244 -5.53 -18.36 -13.57
C TRP A 244 -5.75 -17.35 -12.45
N THR A 245 -6.64 -17.66 -11.52
CA THR A 245 -6.95 -16.78 -10.38
C THR A 245 -6.81 -17.49 -9.06
N PHE A 246 -6.42 -16.74 -8.03
CA PHE A 246 -6.44 -17.15 -6.63
C PHE A 246 -7.33 -16.22 -5.79
N LEU A 247 -8.34 -15.60 -6.42
CA LEU A 247 -9.38 -14.83 -5.74
C LEU A 247 -9.97 -15.66 -4.57
N PRO A 248 -9.98 -15.14 -3.34
CA PRO A 248 -10.58 -15.82 -2.19
C PRO A 248 -12.09 -16.05 -2.36
N ASN A 249 -12.65 -17.00 -1.62
CA ASN A 249 -14.07 -17.33 -1.73
C ASN A 249 -14.99 -16.25 -1.15
N SER A 250 -14.48 -15.44 -0.22
CA SER A 250 -15.20 -14.34 0.41
C SER A 250 -14.22 -13.30 0.95
N ARG A 251 -14.77 -12.13 1.29
CA ARG A 251 -14.04 -11.06 1.99
C ARG A 251 -13.41 -11.56 3.30
N ASP A 252 -14.13 -12.38 4.06
CA ASP A 252 -13.65 -12.90 5.34
C ASP A 252 -12.54 -13.95 5.15
N ASP A 253 -12.63 -14.78 4.12
CA ASP A 253 -11.55 -15.70 3.75
C ASP A 253 -10.28 -14.93 3.34
N ALA A 254 -10.45 -13.83 2.58
CA ALA A 254 -9.34 -12.97 2.22
C ALA A 254 -8.71 -12.30 3.46
N ALA A 255 -9.52 -11.78 4.38
CA ALA A 255 -9.04 -11.17 5.61
C ALA A 255 -8.27 -12.17 6.49
N ARG A 256 -8.81 -13.39 6.66
CA ARG A 256 -8.16 -14.49 7.40
C ARG A 256 -6.82 -14.88 6.79
N LYS A 257 -6.68 -14.80 5.47
CA LYS A 257 -5.43 -15.08 4.74
C LYS A 257 -4.48 -13.87 4.65
N GLY A 258 -4.86 -12.70 5.18
CA GLY A 258 -4.06 -11.47 5.06
C GLY A 258 -3.99 -10.90 3.64
N MET A 259 -4.96 -11.24 2.79
CA MET A 259 -4.96 -10.91 1.36
C MET A 259 -5.69 -9.61 1.00
N THR A 260 -6.12 -8.81 1.98
CA THR A 260 -6.82 -7.53 1.72
C THR A 260 -5.96 -6.54 0.93
N GLY A 261 -4.63 -6.65 1.01
CA GLY A 261 -3.69 -5.90 0.17
C GLY A 261 -3.73 -6.27 -1.32
N PHE A 262 -4.38 -7.37 -1.70
CA PHE A 262 -4.50 -7.84 -3.09
C PHE A 262 -5.85 -7.46 -3.73
N PHE A 263 -6.65 -6.58 -3.13
CA PHE A 263 -8.00 -6.21 -3.63
C PHE A 263 -7.97 -5.29 -4.87
N LYS A 264 -7.25 -5.73 -5.90
CA LYS A 264 -7.25 -5.22 -7.26
C LYS A 264 -7.16 -6.43 -8.18
N LEU A 265 -8.08 -6.53 -9.14
CA LEU A 265 -8.23 -7.73 -9.97
C LEU A 265 -6.90 -8.19 -10.60
N PRO A 266 -6.07 -7.32 -11.23
CA PRO A 266 -4.80 -7.75 -11.82
C PRO A 266 -3.85 -8.46 -10.85
N ARG A 267 -3.88 -8.12 -9.55
CA ARG A 267 -3.03 -8.77 -8.53
C ARG A 267 -3.48 -10.18 -8.19
N LEU A 268 -4.72 -10.53 -8.49
CA LEU A 268 -5.33 -11.84 -8.21
C LEU A 268 -5.36 -12.75 -9.44
N LEU A 269 -4.72 -12.31 -10.53
CA LEU A 269 -4.61 -13.01 -11.79
C LEU A 269 -3.15 -13.33 -12.12
N LEU A 270 -2.93 -14.52 -12.63
CA LEU A 270 -1.66 -15.01 -13.18
C LEU A 270 -1.88 -15.32 -14.66
N SER A 271 -1.21 -14.58 -15.54
CA SER A 271 -1.36 -14.71 -16.99
C SER A 271 -0.16 -15.42 -17.59
N PHE A 272 -0.38 -16.61 -18.15
CA PHE A 272 0.67 -17.40 -18.78
C PHE A 272 0.71 -17.09 -20.27
N ILE A 273 1.88 -16.71 -20.77
CA ILE A 273 2.03 -16.25 -22.15
C ILE A 273 2.75 -17.33 -22.95
N ARG A 274 2.18 -17.64 -24.12
CA ARG A 274 2.71 -18.62 -25.07
C ARG A 274 3.59 -17.93 -26.12
N ASN A 275 4.61 -18.65 -26.58
CA ASN A 275 5.41 -18.25 -27.74
C ASN A 275 4.76 -18.74 -29.04
N ASP A 276 5.41 -18.48 -30.18
CA ASP A 276 4.91 -18.88 -31.50
C ASP A 276 4.75 -20.40 -31.67
N SER A 277 5.48 -21.20 -30.88
CA SER A 277 5.34 -22.66 -30.83
C SER A 277 4.13 -23.14 -30.01
N GLY A 278 3.38 -22.22 -29.41
CA GLY A 278 2.26 -22.53 -28.52
C GLY A 278 2.69 -22.97 -27.12
N ARG A 279 3.97 -22.90 -26.76
CA ARG A 279 4.49 -23.26 -25.43
C ARG A 279 4.47 -22.06 -24.50
N VAL A 280 4.01 -22.25 -23.27
CA VAL A 280 4.10 -21.22 -22.22
C VAL A 280 5.56 -20.95 -21.91
N PHE A 281 6.00 -19.71 -22.12
CA PHE A 281 7.40 -19.29 -21.94
C PHE A 281 7.60 -18.29 -20.80
N HIS A 282 6.54 -17.58 -20.37
CA HIS A 282 6.61 -16.75 -19.18
C HIS A 282 5.25 -16.61 -18.50
N LEU A 283 5.30 -16.13 -17.27
CA LEU A 283 4.17 -15.78 -16.41
C LEU A 283 4.24 -14.27 -16.14
N ASP A 284 3.15 -13.56 -16.39
CA ASP A 284 2.98 -12.14 -16.03
C ASP A 284 2.08 -12.03 -14.79
N TRP A 285 2.54 -11.26 -13.80
CA TRP A 285 1.79 -10.98 -12.56
C TRP A 285 1.95 -9.51 -12.16
N ASP A 286 0.82 -8.82 -11.94
CA ASP A 286 0.85 -7.42 -11.50
C ASP A 286 1.08 -7.33 -9.98
N LEU A 287 2.25 -6.81 -9.60
CA LEU A 287 2.63 -6.51 -8.22
C LEU A 287 3.01 -5.03 -8.02
N GLN A 288 2.85 -4.17 -9.06
CA GLN A 288 3.55 -2.89 -9.11
C GLN A 288 2.77 -1.71 -8.50
N VAL A 289 1.47 -1.86 -8.26
CA VAL A 289 0.66 -0.78 -7.67
C VAL A 289 0.63 -0.95 -6.14
N GLY A 290 0.96 0.08 -5.36
CA GLY A 290 0.66 0.14 -3.93
C GLY A 290 -0.76 0.68 -3.69
N SER A 291 -1.48 0.19 -2.67
CA SER A 291 -2.84 0.68 -2.36
C SER A 291 -2.86 2.05 -1.63
N TYR A 292 -1.69 2.53 -1.20
CA TYR A 292 -1.54 3.66 -0.27
C TYR A 292 -0.50 4.69 -0.71
N GLU A 293 0.05 4.54 -1.91
CA GLU A 293 0.86 5.58 -2.51
C GLU A 293 -0.12 6.46 -3.30
N GLY A 294 -0.14 7.76 -2.98
CA GLY A 294 -1.16 8.67 -3.50
C GLY A 294 -1.26 8.68 -5.03
N LEU A 295 -2.32 9.32 -5.54
CA LEU A 295 -2.64 9.37 -6.97
C LEU A 295 -1.35 9.41 -7.81
N PRO A 296 -1.06 8.36 -8.59
CA PRO A 296 0.12 8.37 -9.43
C PRO A 296 0.08 9.67 -10.24
N LEU A 297 1.23 10.33 -10.39
CA LEU A 297 1.42 11.25 -11.51
C LEU A 297 0.86 10.50 -12.72
N LYS A 298 -0.02 11.12 -13.51
CA LYS A 298 -0.57 10.49 -14.72
C LYS A 298 0.64 10.01 -15.54
N PHE A 299 0.95 8.73 -15.44
CA PHE A 299 1.93 8.11 -16.29
C PHE A 299 1.16 7.84 -17.58
N ASP A 300 1.61 8.41 -18.68
CA ASP A 300 1.02 8.19 -20.00
C ASP A 300 1.23 6.75 -20.51
N TYR A 301 1.85 5.89 -19.69
CA TYR A 301 2.13 4.50 -19.99
C TYR A 301 1.55 3.59 -18.90
N PRO A 302 0.81 2.53 -19.28
CA PRO A 302 0.40 1.52 -18.32
C PRO A 302 1.63 0.87 -17.71
N VAL A 303 1.66 0.82 -16.38
CA VAL A 303 2.66 0.08 -15.63
C VAL A 303 2.52 -1.39 -16.02
N LEU A 304 3.57 -1.96 -16.64
CA LEU A 304 3.51 -3.32 -17.17
C LEU A 304 3.56 -4.34 -16.02
N PRO A 305 2.91 -5.51 -16.17
CA PRO A 305 3.06 -6.61 -15.22
C PRO A 305 4.52 -7.02 -15.01
N ILE A 306 4.83 -7.60 -13.85
CA ILE A 306 6.13 -8.21 -13.60
C ILE A 306 6.17 -9.54 -14.33
N ARG A 307 7.20 -9.70 -15.18
CA ARG A 307 7.42 -10.90 -15.97
C ARG A 307 8.33 -11.89 -15.25
N PHE A 308 7.95 -13.15 -15.25
CA PHE A 308 8.72 -14.29 -14.74
C PHE A 308 8.97 -15.27 -15.88
N LEU A 309 10.22 -15.39 -16.30
CA LEU A 309 10.61 -16.30 -17.39
C LEU A 309 10.55 -17.75 -16.89
N ARG A 310 9.99 -18.64 -17.69
CA ARG A 310 10.02 -20.07 -17.36
C ARG A 310 11.48 -20.54 -17.38
N ALA A 311 11.94 -21.10 -16.26
CA ALA A 311 13.24 -21.73 -16.21
C ALA A 311 13.23 -22.95 -17.14
N GLU A 312 14.28 -23.09 -17.94
CA GLU A 312 14.52 -24.34 -18.67
C GLU A 312 14.76 -25.44 -17.63
N GLY A 313 13.97 -26.51 -17.73
CA GLY A 313 14.09 -27.70 -16.89
C GLY A 313 14.97 -28.75 -17.54
#